data_AF-A0A7S2XVV3-F1
#
_entry.id   AF-A0A7S2XVV3-F1
#
_cell.length_a   1.000
_cell.length_b   1.000
_cell.length_c   1.000
_cell.angle_alpha   90.00
_cell.angle_beta   90.00
_cell.angle_gamma   90.00
#
_symmetry.space_group_name_H-M   'P 1'
#
loop_
_entity.id
_entity.type
_entity.pdbx_description
1 polymer ?
#
loop_
_entity_poly.entity_id
_entity_poly.type
_entity_poly.pdbx_seq_one_letter_code
_entity_poly.pdbx_strand_id
1 'polypeptide(L)'
;IHQQLLPLVKHHLPRKLVDLAGDRLLDRLPPAYLRNAMASALASKIVYKEGVRFIESQPKELLTSLAFKYLQSETKLADLLNEVEASQISKETKAKITNVLRTGGARAFLGC
;
A
#
# COMPACT_ATOMS: atom_id res chain seq x y z
N ILE A 1 0.01 5.61 17.75
CA ILE A 1 0.04 4.52 16.73
C ILE A 1 -0.41 5.13 15.41
N HIS A 2 0.32 4.93 14.30
CA HIS A 2 -0.02 5.54 13.01
C HIS A 2 -1.28 4.88 12.42
N GLN A 3 -2.44 5.53 12.57
CA GLN A 3 -3.73 4.99 12.12
C GLN A 3 -3.77 4.68 10.61
N GLN A 4 -2.94 5.37 9.82
CA GLN A 4 -2.83 5.18 8.37
C GLN A 4 -2.32 3.77 7.96
N LEU A 5 -1.65 3.06 8.87
CA LEU A 5 -1.11 1.70 8.62
C LEU A 5 -2.06 0.59 9.09
N LEU A 6 -3.17 0.94 9.74
CA LEU A 6 -4.17 -0.02 10.23
C LEU A 6 -4.78 -0.90 9.13
N PRO A 7 -5.09 -0.38 7.93
CA PRO A 7 -5.58 -1.22 6.84
C PRO A 7 -4.59 -2.32 6.46
N LEU A 8 -3.27 -2.06 6.52
CA LEU A 8 -2.25 -3.07 6.21
C LEU A 8 -2.27 -4.24 7.20
N VAL A 9 -2.49 -3.96 8.49
CA VAL A 9 -2.62 -5.00 9.51
C VAL A 9 -3.86 -5.84 9.26
N LYS A 10 -5.01 -5.21 8.97
CA LYS A 10 -6.25 -5.93 8.68
C LYS A 10 -6.13 -6.80 7.42
N HIS A 11 -5.41 -6.35 6.39
CA HIS A 11 -5.18 -7.15 5.18
C HIS A 11 -4.26 -8.37 5.39
N HIS A 12 -3.32 -8.30 6.34
CA HIS A 12 -2.42 -9.42 6.64
C HIS A 12 -2.94 -10.39 7.70
N LEU A 13 -3.98 -10.01 8.44
CA LEU A 13 -4.61 -10.90 9.40
C LEU A 13 -5.53 -11.89 8.68
N PRO A 14 -5.63 -13.15 9.16
CA PRO A 14 -6.63 -14.09 8.69
C PRO A 14 -8.03 -13.48 8.76
N ARG A 15 -8.79 -13.61 7.66
CA ARG A 15 -10.12 -12.98 7.52
C ARG A 15 -11.05 -13.27 8.71
N LYS A 16 -11.07 -14.52 9.17
CA LYS A 16 -11.84 -14.94 10.37
C LYS A 16 -11.49 -14.17 11.64
N LEU A 17 -10.22 -13.76 11.82
CA LEU A 17 -9.78 -12.97 12.98
C LEU A 17 -10.19 -11.49 12.85
N VAL A 18 -10.15 -10.95 11.64
CA VAL A 18 -10.63 -9.60 11.36
C VAL A 18 -12.14 -9.52 11.60
N ASP A 19 -12.89 -10.50 11.12
CA ASP A 19 -14.35 -10.55 11.25
C ASP A 19 -14.77 -10.71 12.74
N LEU A 20 -14.01 -11.47 13.53
CA LEU A 20 -14.33 -11.75 14.93
C LEU A 20 -13.90 -10.63 15.89
N ALA A 21 -12.77 -9.97 15.62
CA ALA A 21 -12.11 -9.11 16.60
C ALA A 21 -11.46 -7.84 16.00
N GLY A 22 -11.72 -7.52 14.73
CA GLY A 22 -11.11 -6.42 13.99
C GLY A 22 -11.07 -5.08 14.71
N ASP A 23 -12.13 -4.79 15.48
CA ASP A 23 -12.29 -3.51 16.18
C ASP A 23 -11.61 -3.49 17.56
N ARG A 24 -11.40 -4.66 18.19
CA ARG A 24 -10.76 -4.80 19.52
C ARG A 24 -9.28 -5.20 19.45
N LEU A 25 -8.81 -5.60 18.28
CA LEU A 25 -7.43 -6.05 18.03
C LEU A 25 -6.41 -4.97 18.38
N LEU A 26 -6.72 -3.70 18.14
CA LEU A 26 -5.80 -2.58 18.38
C LEU A 26 -5.63 -2.26 19.86
N ASP A 27 -6.68 -2.46 20.66
CA ASP A 27 -6.66 -2.18 22.09
C ASP A 27 -6.10 -3.34 22.91
N ARG A 28 -6.14 -4.56 22.35
CA ARG A 28 -5.71 -5.78 23.05
C ARG A 28 -4.32 -6.27 22.67
N LEU A 29 -3.75 -5.81 21.56
CA LEU A 29 -2.41 -6.21 21.14
C LEU A 29 -1.34 -5.26 21.67
N PRO A 30 -0.16 -5.79 22.07
CA PRO A 30 0.96 -4.95 22.45
C PRO A 30 1.35 -3.96 21.32
N PRO A 31 1.61 -2.68 21.62
CA PRO A 31 1.96 -1.68 20.61
C PRO A 31 3.20 -2.04 19.78
N ALA A 32 4.17 -2.73 20.39
CA ALA A 32 5.38 -3.20 19.70
C ALA A 32 5.06 -4.28 18.65
N TYR A 33 4.12 -5.18 18.97
CA TYR A 33 3.67 -6.21 18.03
C TYR A 33 2.97 -5.57 16.82
N LEU A 34 2.05 -4.64 17.05
CA LEU A 34 1.36 -3.92 15.98
C LEU A 34 2.33 -3.18 15.07
N ARG A 35 3.34 -2.52 15.64
CA ARG A 35 4.37 -1.81 14.88
C ARG A 35 5.18 -2.75 13.99
N ASN A 36 5.63 -3.87 14.54
CA ASN A 36 6.39 -4.86 13.76
C ASN A 36 5.53 -5.48 12.66
N ALA A 37 4.28 -5.84 12.97
CA ALA A 37 3.35 -6.36 11.99
C ALA A 37 3.11 -5.38 10.83
N MET A 38 2.88 -4.09 11.13
CA MET A 38 2.74 -3.03 10.11
C MET A 38 4.00 -2.88 9.26
N ALA A 39 5.17 -2.82 9.90
CA ALA A 39 6.44 -2.64 9.22
C ALA A 39 6.77 -3.83 8.31
N SER A 40 6.62 -5.05 8.80
CA SER A 40 6.85 -6.27 8.02
C SER A 40 5.87 -6.38 6.85
N ALA A 41 4.58 -6.12 7.08
CA ALA A 41 3.57 -6.09 6.02
C ALA A 41 3.92 -5.09 4.91
N LEU A 42 4.25 -3.86 5.29
CA LEU A 42 4.62 -2.81 4.33
C LEU A 42 5.90 -3.16 3.57
N ALA A 43 6.93 -3.62 4.28
CA ALA A 43 8.20 -4.02 3.66
C ALA A 43 8.02 -5.17 2.67
N SER A 44 7.31 -6.24 3.08
CA SER A 44 7.01 -7.37 2.21
C SER A 44 6.23 -6.93 0.97
N LYS A 45 5.24 -6.04 1.13
CA LYS A 45 4.45 -5.53 0.00
C LYS A 45 5.32 -4.76 -1.00
N ILE A 46 6.16 -3.84 -0.53
CA ILE A 46 7.03 -3.04 -1.41
C ILE A 46 8.03 -3.96 -2.12
N VAL A 47 8.69 -4.87 -1.38
CA VAL A 47 9.69 -5.78 -1.95
C VAL A 47 9.06 -6.75 -2.96
N TYR A 48 7.86 -7.27 -2.69
CA TYR A 48 7.19 -8.20 -3.60
C TYR A 48 6.78 -7.52 -4.91
N LYS A 49 6.41 -6.23 -4.84
CA LYS A 49 5.91 -5.47 -6.00
C LYS A 49 7.03 -4.82 -6.81
N GLU A 50 8.04 -4.26 -6.15
CA GLU A 50 9.11 -3.47 -6.79
C GLU A 50 10.45 -4.24 -6.87
N GLY A 51 10.59 -5.32 -6.13
CA GLY A 51 11.84 -6.08 -5.99
C GLY A 51 12.79 -5.51 -4.94
N VAL A 52 13.76 -6.34 -4.52
CA VAL A 52 14.76 -5.96 -3.48
C VAL A 52 15.68 -4.83 -3.95
N ARG A 53 16.05 -4.82 -5.24
CA ARG A 53 16.93 -3.80 -5.83
C ARG A 53 16.39 -2.38 -5.71
N PHE A 54 15.06 -2.22 -5.72
CA PHE A 54 14.43 -0.91 -5.56
C PHE A 54 14.70 -0.33 -4.17
N ILE A 55 14.76 -1.16 -3.13
CA ILE A 55 15.07 -0.72 -1.77
C ILE A 55 16.57 -0.48 -1.61
N GLU A 56 17.40 -1.36 -2.18
CA GLU A 56 18.86 -1.28 -2.10
C GLU A 56 19.43 -0.04 -2.81
N SER A 57 18.75 0.50 -3.82
CA SER A 57 19.18 1.69 -4.53
C SER A 57 18.93 3.01 -3.78
N GLN A 58 18.25 2.96 -2.63
CA GLN A 58 17.83 4.15 -1.89
C GLN A 58 18.75 4.41 -0.70
N PRO A 59 19.07 5.69 -0.40
CA PRO A 59 19.77 6.04 0.83
C PRO A 59 18.99 5.58 2.06
N LYS A 60 19.70 4.99 3.02
CA LYS A 60 19.09 4.37 4.22
C LYS A 60 18.26 5.37 5.03
N GLU A 61 18.69 6.62 5.06
CA GLU A 61 18.05 7.73 5.76
C GLU A 61 16.69 8.10 5.15
N LEU A 62 16.50 7.82 3.86
CA LEU A 62 15.28 8.14 3.13
C LEU A 62 14.25 7.00 3.12
N LEU A 63 14.65 5.77 3.47
CA LEU A 63 13.79 4.58 3.42
C LEU A 63 12.48 4.75 4.20
N THR A 64 12.54 5.35 5.38
CA THR A 64 11.34 5.62 6.19
C THR A 64 10.38 6.53 5.44
N SER A 65 10.89 7.65 4.91
CA SER A 65 10.08 8.61 4.16
C SER A 65 9.50 7.99 2.88
N LEU A 66 10.27 7.14 2.22
CA LEU A 66 9.88 6.42 1.01
C LEU A 66 8.76 5.43 1.30
N ALA A 67 8.85 4.66 2.38
CA ALA A 67 7.81 3.70 2.76
C ALA A 67 6.45 4.39 2.99
N PHE A 68 6.44 5.54 3.67
CA PHE A 68 5.21 6.32 3.86
C PHE A 68 4.69 6.95 2.56
N LYS A 69 5.57 7.52 1.75
CA LYS A 69 5.19 8.07 0.43
C LYS A 69 4.62 6.98 -0.47
N TYR A 70 5.19 5.78 -0.45
CA TYR A 70 4.70 4.64 -1.23
C TYR A 70 3.25 4.31 -0.88
N LEU A 71 2.91 4.26 0.41
CA LEU A 71 1.54 4.01 0.87
C LEU A 71 0.57 5.10 0.37
N GLN A 72 0.98 6.37 0.45
CA GLN A 72 0.16 7.49 -0.05
C GLN A 72 -0.02 7.41 -1.57
N SER A 73 1.04 7.06 -2.30
CA SER A 73 1.00 6.86 -3.75
C SER A 73 0.08 5.72 -4.15
N GLU A 74 0.00 4.65 -3.35
CA GLU A 74 -0.97 3.57 -3.59
C GLU A 74 -2.41 4.02 -3.42
N THR A 75 -2.72 4.80 -2.39
CA THR A 75 -4.06 5.38 -2.22
C THR A 75 -4.41 6.26 -3.42
N LYS A 76 -3.50 7.16 -3.82
CA LYS A 76 -3.70 8.02 -5.00
C LYS A 76 -3.91 7.22 -6.29
N LEU A 77 -3.17 6.14 -6.48
CA LEU A 77 -3.33 5.25 -7.64
C LEU A 77 -4.72 4.58 -7.63
N ALA A 78 -5.18 4.13 -6.46
CA ALA A 78 -6.51 3.53 -6.33
C ALA A 78 -7.62 4.56 -6.63
N ASP A 79 -7.49 5.78 -6.11
CA ASP A 79 -8.44 6.87 -6.37
C ASP A 79 -8.48 7.22 -7.87
N LEU A 80 -7.32 7.36 -8.52
CA LEU A 80 -7.23 7.61 -9.96
C LEU A 80 -7.83 6.48 -10.80
N LEU A 81 -7.61 5.22 -10.41
CA LEU A 81 -8.24 4.08 -11.08
C LEU A 81 -9.76 4.14 -10.97
N ASN A 82 -10.29 4.49 -9.80
CA ASN A 82 -11.74 4.65 -9.59
C ASN A 82 -12.29 5.81 -10.43
N GLU A 83 -11.58 6.94 -10.52
CA GLU A 83 -11.97 8.07 -11.38
C GLU A 83 -11.98 7.70 -12.87
N VAL A 84 -10.96 6.95 -13.33
CA VAL A 84 -10.91 6.43 -14.71
C VAL A 84 -12.08 5.48 -14.97
N GLU A 85 -12.43 4.62 -14.03
CA GLU A 85 -13.59 3.73 -14.13
C GLU A 85 -14.91 4.51 -14.18
N ALA A 86 -15.06 5.57 -13.38
CA ALA A 86 -16.25 6.43 -13.34
C ALA A 86 -16.37 7.40 -14.54
N SER A 87 -15.27 7.68 -15.24
CA SER A 87 -15.25 8.63 -16.37
C SER A 87 -16.12 8.19 -17.55
N GLN A 88 -16.59 9.12 -18.38
CA GLN A 88 -17.39 8.81 -19.58
C GLN A 88 -16.51 8.57 -20.83
N ILE A 89 -15.45 7.78 -20.67
CA ILE A 89 -14.50 7.43 -21.75
C ILE A 89 -14.88 6.07 -22.35
N SER A 90 -14.51 5.83 -23.62
CA SER A 90 -14.72 4.52 -24.26
C SER A 90 -14.07 3.38 -23.46
N LYS A 91 -14.73 2.20 -23.45
CA LYS A 91 -14.26 1.02 -22.69
C LYS A 91 -12.83 0.62 -23.09
N GLU A 92 -12.48 0.75 -24.37
CA GLU A 92 -11.14 0.42 -24.87
C GLU A 92 -10.07 1.37 -24.32
N THR A 93 -10.34 2.68 -24.32
CA THR A 93 -9.40 3.67 -23.79
C THR A 93 -9.27 3.55 -22.28
N LYS A 94 -10.35 3.24 -21.55
CA LYS A 94 -10.28 2.92 -20.11
C LYS A 94 -9.33 1.75 -19.85
N ALA A 95 -9.48 0.64 -20.57
CA ALA A 95 -8.62 -0.52 -20.40
C ALA A 95 -7.14 -0.20 -20.63
N LYS A 96 -6.83 0.62 -21.65
CA LYS A 96 -5.46 1.10 -21.92
C LYS A 96 -4.91 1.96 -20.79
N ILE A 97 -5.68 2.95 -20.31
CA ILE A 97 -5.27 3.83 -19.21
C ILE A 97 -5.06 3.03 -17.92
N THR A 98 -5.99 2.14 -17.57
CA THR A 98 -5.88 1.26 -16.40
C THR A 98 -4.64 0.38 -16.49
N ASN A 99 -4.33 -0.18 -17.67
CA ASN A 99 -3.13 -1.01 -17.84
C ASN A 99 -1.84 -0.20 -17.63
N VAL A 100 -1.77 1.01 -18.20
CA VAL A 100 -0.63 1.92 -18.03
C VAL A 100 -0.45 2.30 -16.56
N LEU A 101 -1.54 2.67 -15.88
CA LEU A 101 -1.52 3.03 -14.46
C LEU A 101 -1.11 1.85 -13.56
N ARG A 102 -1.60 0.64 -13.85
CA ARG A 102 -1.21 -0.57 -13.10
C ARG A 102 0.25 -0.95 -13.33
N THR A 103 0.75 -0.77 -14.55
CA THR A 103 2.15 -1.07 -14.92
C THR A 103 3.11 -0.04 -14.33
N GLY A 104 2.79 1.25 -14.40
CA GLY A 104 3.58 2.31 -13.76
C GLY A 104 3.51 2.27 -12.22
N GLY A 105 2.39 1.77 -11.69
CA GLY A 105 2.21 1.47 -10.27
C GLY A 105 2.39 2.68 -9.36
N ALA A 106 2.71 2.40 -8.09
CA ALA A 106 2.96 3.45 -7.09
C ALA A 106 4.31 4.15 -7.31
N ARG A 107 5.26 3.48 -7.98
CA ARG A 107 6.59 4.00 -8.28
C ARG A 107 6.55 5.21 -9.21
N ALA A 108 5.64 5.24 -10.18
CA ALA A 108 5.45 6.39 -11.07
C ALA A 108 5.17 7.69 -10.31
N PHE A 109 4.46 7.63 -9.18
CA PHE A 109 4.19 8.79 -8.32
C PHE A 109 5.39 9.23 -7.49
N LEU A 110 6.37 8.34 -7.27
CA LEU A 110 7.59 8.65 -6.53
C LEU A 110 8.63 9.35 -7.41
N GLY A 111 8.48 9.32 -8.74
CA GLY A 111 9.40 9.95 -9.67
C GLY A 111 10.80 9.32 -9.69
N CYS A 112 10.89 8.04 -9.32
CA CYS A 112 12.12 7.26 -9.20
C CYS A 112 12.32 6.26 -10.36
#